data_AF-A0AAW6SCQ7-F1
#
_entry.id   AF-A0AAW6SCQ7-F1
#
_cell.length_a   1.000
_cell.length_b   1.000
_cell.length_c   1.000
_cell.angle_alpha   90.00
_cell.angle_beta   90.00
_cell.angle_gamma   90.00
#
_symmetry.space_group_name_H-M   'P 1'
#
loop_
_entity.id
_entity.type
_entity.pdbx_description
1 polymer ?
#
loop_
_entity_poly.entity_id
_entity_poly.type
_entity_poly.pdbx_seq_one_letter_code
_entity_poly.pdbx_strand_id
1 'polypeptide(L)'
;MKNGVIVDTFSVGNFYDDSRVNQIMAMWEFVRRYMEEPLDSLFDEPLDRHIDKTAEVSLKNCYMHVYANMWSFASDYRYYLAPIFYPLLLILALGRWFTLSTCKKPVWPSSVEAECIVASDDPMILQEPKYTGEFSEDPAVADRQFERHSQQRKYEIM
;
A
#
# COMPACT_ATOMS: atom_id res chain seq x y z
N MET A 1 15.13 -8.31 -20.86
CA MET A 1 16.56 -8.09 -21.18
C MET A 1 16.76 -8.37 -22.66
N LYS A 2 17.32 -7.44 -23.45
CA LYS A 2 17.55 -7.60 -24.91
C LYS A 2 19.01 -7.30 -25.18
N ASN A 3 19.74 -8.24 -25.76
CA ASN A 3 21.19 -8.18 -25.96
C ASN A 3 22.00 -7.92 -24.66
N GLY A 4 21.61 -8.53 -23.54
CA GLY A 4 22.28 -8.34 -22.25
C GLY A 4 21.98 -7.00 -21.56
N VAL A 5 21.11 -6.16 -22.14
CA VAL A 5 20.67 -4.89 -21.56
C VAL A 5 19.29 -5.06 -20.93
N ILE A 6 19.12 -4.61 -19.68
CA ILE A 6 17.81 -4.51 -19.04
C ILE A 6 17.04 -3.40 -19.77
N VAL A 7 16.05 -3.80 -20.57
CA VAL A 7 15.25 -2.88 -21.40
C VAL A 7 14.03 -2.36 -20.64
N ASP A 8 13.53 -3.17 -19.71
CA ASP A 8 12.35 -2.90 -18.91
C ASP A 8 12.73 -3.15 -17.45
N THR A 9 12.57 -2.12 -16.62
CA THR A 9 12.65 -2.22 -15.17
C THR A 9 11.35 -1.63 -14.62
N PHE A 10 10.81 -2.23 -13.57
CA PHE A 10 9.78 -1.59 -12.77
C PHE A 10 10.35 -1.41 -11.36
N SER A 11 10.23 -0.20 -10.84
CA SER A 11 10.53 0.08 -9.44
C SER A 11 9.22 0.14 -8.68
N VAL A 12 9.08 -0.70 -7.66
CA VAL A 12 8.04 -0.52 -6.64
C VAL A 12 8.61 0.48 -5.63
N GLY A 13 8.43 1.76 -5.91
CA GLY A 13 8.95 2.82 -5.06
C GLY A 13 8.12 2.95 -3.79
N ASN A 14 8.69 2.62 -2.64
CA ASN A 14 8.28 3.17 -1.36
C ASN A 14 9.29 4.26 -0.98
N PHE A 15 8.80 5.45 -0.60
CA PHE A 15 9.65 6.54 -0.15
C PHE A 15 9.68 6.55 1.38
N TYR A 16 10.88 6.40 1.93
CA TYR A 16 11.14 6.52 3.36
C TYR A 16 12.26 7.54 3.55
N ASP A 17 12.17 8.36 4.60
CA ASP A 17 13.28 9.18 5.06
C ASP A 17 14.06 8.47 6.17
N ASP A 18 15.17 9.05 6.60
CA ASP A 18 16.05 8.47 7.63
C ASP A 18 15.36 8.28 8.99
N SER A 19 14.21 8.91 9.24
CA SER A 19 13.44 8.70 10.47
C SER A 19 12.64 7.40 10.46
N ARG A 20 12.60 6.68 9.34
CA ARG A 20 11.71 5.54 9.09
C ARG A 20 12.47 4.22 8.87
N VAL A 21 13.74 4.14 9.28
CA VAL A 21 14.61 2.96 9.09
C VAL A 21 13.96 1.67 9.60
N ASN A 22 13.28 1.71 10.76
CA ASN A 22 12.59 0.55 11.31
C ASN A 22 11.47 0.03 10.40
N GLN A 23 10.79 0.91 9.66
CA GLN A 23 9.75 0.51 8.71
C GLN A 23 10.35 -0.14 7.45
N ILE A 24 11.51 0.35 7.01
CA ILE A 24 12.29 -0.25 5.93
C ILE A 24 12.73 -1.66 6.35
N MET A 25 13.28 -1.81 7.56
CA MET A 25 13.69 -3.11 8.10
C MET A 25 12.51 -4.07 8.25
N ALA A 26 11.36 -3.61 8.76
CA ALA A 26 10.16 -4.44 8.87
C ALA A 26 9.65 -4.92 7.50
N MET A 27 9.71 -4.07 6.47
CA MET A 27 9.37 -4.47 5.10
C MET A 27 10.33 -5.53 4.56
N TRP A 28 11.64 -5.36 4.78
CA TRP A 28 12.63 -6.36 4.37
C TRP A 28 12.50 -7.67 5.12
N GLU A 29 12.20 -7.62 6.42
CA GLU A 29 11.96 -8.80 7.23
C GLU A 29 10.70 -9.54 6.76
N PHE A 30 9.63 -8.82 6.38
CA PHE A 30 8.46 -9.44 5.76
C PHE A 30 8.82 -10.16 4.46
N VAL A 31 9.62 -9.53 3.58
CA VAL A 31 10.09 -10.17 2.33
C VAL A 31 10.95 -11.39 2.63
N ARG A 32 11.86 -11.32 3.61
CA ARG A 32 12.70 -12.46 4.02
C ARG A 32 11.83 -13.62 4.53
N ARG A 33 10.91 -13.37 5.47
CA ARG A 33 9.98 -14.39 6.01
C ARG A 33 9.13 -15.01 4.90
N TYR A 34 8.62 -14.19 3.97
CA TYR A 34 7.86 -14.68 2.82
C TYR A 34 8.66 -15.65 1.94
N MET A 35 9.96 -15.41 1.77
CA MET A 35 10.82 -16.22 0.90
C MET A 35 11.42 -17.45 1.60
N GLU A 36 11.63 -17.39 2.92
CA GLU A 36 12.41 -18.38 3.67
C GLU A 36 11.57 -19.21 4.67
N GLU A 37 10.45 -18.68 5.14
CA GLU A 37 9.63 -19.30 6.18
C GLU A 37 8.32 -19.87 5.62
N PRO A 38 7.68 -20.84 6.31
CA PRO A 38 6.35 -21.30 5.94
C PRO A 38 5.33 -20.14 5.94
N LEU A 39 4.44 -20.12 4.95
CA LEU A 39 3.44 -19.06 4.80
C LEU A 39 2.53 -18.90 6.02
N ASP A 40 2.25 -20.00 6.74
CA ASP A 40 1.46 -19.99 7.98
C ASP A 40 2.11 -19.19 9.12
N SER A 41 3.43 -19.00 9.08
CA SER A 41 4.16 -18.21 10.06
C SER A 41 4.45 -16.79 9.60
N LEU A 42 3.87 -16.33 8.47
CA LEU A 42 4.17 -14.98 7.94
C LEU A 42 3.53 -13.87 8.78
N PHE A 43 2.36 -14.13 9.36
CA PHE A 43 1.62 -13.16 10.16
C PHE A 43 1.61 -13.59 11.63
N ASP A 44 2.12 -12.74 12.50
CA ASP A 44 2.14 -13.02 13.95
C ASP A 44 0.74 -12.95 14.56
N GLU A 45 -0.14 -12.12 14.00
CA GLU A 45 -1.54 -11.98 14.41
C GLU A 45 -2.49 -12.20 13.20
N PRO A 46 -3.58 -12.98 13.36
CA PRO A 46 -4.53 -13.22 12.27
C PRO A 46 -5.18 -11.94 11.71
N LEU A 47 -5.34 -10.90 12.54
CA LEU A 47 -5.91 -9.60 12.14
C LEU A 47 -4.95 -8.74 11.32
N ASP A 48 -3.67 -9.12 11.22
CA ASP A 48 -2.70 -8.46 10.32
C ASP A 48 -2.73 -9.06 8.90
N ARG A 49 -3.52 -10.12 8.69
CA ARG A 49 -3.62 -10.87 7.43
C ARG A 49 -4.63 -10.24 6.46
N HIS A 50 -4.34 -9.03 5.98
CA HIS A 50 -5.16 -8.36 4.97
C HIS A 50 -4.34 -7.35 4.17
N ILE A 51 -4.90 -6.93 3.03
CA ILE A 51 -4.29 -5.92 2.16
C ILE A 51 -4.88 -4.55 2.53
N ASP A 52 -4.05 -3.60 2.99
CA ASP A 52 -4.51 -2.26 3.37
C ASP A 52 -4.81 -1.35 2.16
N LYS A 53 -4.19 -1.62 1.00
CA LYS A 53 -4.20 -0.75 -0.18
C LYS A 53 -4.65 -1.50 -1.43
N THR A 54 -5.45 -0.85 -2.26
CA THR A 54 -5.87 -1.39 -3.57
C THR A 54 -5.14 -0.72 -4.74
N ALA A 55 -4.96 -1.48 -5.81
CA ALA A 55 -4.52 -0.98 -7.11
C ALA A 55 -5.71 -0.52 -8.00
N GLU A 56 -6.95 -0.70 -7.55
CA GLU A 56 -8.15 -0.33 -8.30
C GLU A 56 -8.22 1.19 -8.52
N VAL A 57 -8.31 1.58 -9.79
CA VAL A 57 -8.40 2.97 -10.20
C VAL A 57 -9.85 3.45 -10.08
N SER A 58 -10.14 4.14 -8.98
CA SER A 58 -11.41 4.86 -8.77
C SER A 58 -11.13 6.28 -8.26
N LEU A 59 -12.10 7.19 -8.41
CA LEU A 59 -11.99 8.53 -7.85
C LEU A 59 -11.83 8.50 -6.32
N LYS A 60 -12.54 7.60 -5.64
CA LYS A 60 -12.41 7.38 -4.19
C LYS A 60 -10.99 6.97 -3.81
N ASN A 61 -10.41 6.00 -4.52
CA ASN A 61 -9.07 5.50 -4.23
C ASN A 61 -7.98 6.53 -4.55
N CYS A 62 -8.16 7.32 -5.61
CA CYS A 62 -7.25 8.42 -5.94
C CYS A 62 -7.31 9.53 -4.86
N TYR A 63 -8.52 9.88 -4.41
CA TYR A 63 -8.71 10.83 -3.31
C TYR A 63 -8.06 10.33 -2.01
N MET A 64 -8.34 9.09 -1.60
CA MET A 64 -7.77 8.50 -0.39
C MET A 64 -6.25 8.46 -0.44
N HIS A 65 -5.67 8.12 -1.60
CA HIS A 65 -4.23 8.12 -1.79
C HIS A 65 -3.62 9.52 -1.64
N VAL A 66 -4.19 10.54 -2.29
CA VAL A 66 -3.69 11.92 -2.17
C VAL A 66 -3.84 12.42 -0.74
N TYR A 67 -4.97 12.14 -0.09
CA TYR A 67 -5.19 12.55 1.29
C TYR A 67 -4.18 11.88 2.26
N ALA A 68 -3.94 10.57 2.12
CA ALA A 68 -3.02 9.83 2.97
C ALA A 68 -1.54 10.21 2.80
N ASN A 69 -1.16 10.77 1.65
CA ASN A 69 0.20 11.25 1.37
C ASN A 69 0.35 12.77 1.53
N MET A 70 -0.69 13.46 2.02
CA MET A 70 -0.63 14.89 2.28
C MET A 70 0.23 15.17 3.52
N TRP A 71 0.88 16.33 3.55
CA TRP A 71 1.69 16.73 4.70
C TRP A 71 0.84 16.78 5.98
N SER A 72 1.35 16.24 7.09
CA SER A 72 0.61 16.14 8.35
C SER A 72 0.06 17.49 8.81
N PHE A 73 0.84 18.58 8.71
CA PHE A 73 0.38 19.92 9.08
C PHE A 73 -0.81 20.38 8.22
N ALA A 74 -0.83 20.05 6.92
CA ALA A 74 -1.90 20.49 6.03
C ALA A 74 -3.24 19.82 6.42
N SER A 75 -3.17 18.57 6.89
CA SER A 75 -4.30 17.84 7.43
C SER A 75 -4.78 18.42 8.77
N ASP A 76 -3.86 18.77 9.68
CA ASP A 76 -4.19 19.37 10.98
C ASP A 76 -4.88 20.73 10.83
N TYR A 77 -4.46 21.54 9.85
CA TYR A 77 -5.03 22.86 9.56
C TYR A 77 -6.09 22.86 8.44
N ARG A 78 -6.59 21.70 8.02
CA ARG A 78 -7.48 21.55 6.84
C ARG A 78 -8.71 22.45 6.86
N TYR A 79 -9.26 22.74 8.04
CA TYR A 79 -10.43 23.62 8.18
C TYR A 79 -10.06 25.09 8.07
N TYR A 80 -8.92 25.50 8.61
CA TYR A 80 -8.41 26.86 8.50
C TYR A 80 -7.93 27.19 7.08
N LEU A 81 -7.35 26.19 6.40
CA LEU A 81 -6.87 26.28 5.03
C LEU A 81 -7.90 25.81 4.00
N ALA A 82 -9.14 25.55 4.40
CA ALA A 82 -10.20 24.96 3.56
C ALA A 82 -10.30 25.53 2.13
N PRO A 83 -10.32 26.86 1.90
CA PRO A 83 -10.46 27.40 0.55
C PRO A 83 -9.28 27.09 -0.39
N ILE A 84 -8.14 26.67 0.15
CA ILE A 84 -6.96 26.27 -0.63
C ILE A 84 -6.81 24.74 -0.61
N PHE A 85 -6.98 24.14 0.57
CA PHE A 85 -6.75 22.71 0.82
C PHE A 85 -7.67 21.83 -0.02
N TYR A 86 -8.98 22.05 0.00
CA TYR A 86 -9.93 21.17 -0.70
C TYR A 86 -9.85 21.31 -2.23
N PRO A 87 -9.73 22.52 -2.83
CA PRO A 87 -9.51 22.64 -4.27
C PRO A 87 -8.21 21.97 -4.73
N LEU A 88 -7.12 22.14 -3.98
CA LEU A 88 -5.85 21.48 -4.30
C LEU A 88 -5.98 19.95 -4.22
N LEU A 89 -6.59 19.43 -3.16
CA LEU A 89 -6.86 18.01 -2.97
C LEU A 89 -7.68 17.44 -4.13
N LEU A 90 -8.71 18.16 -4.58
CA LEU A 90 -9.53 17.77 -5.72
C LEU A 90 -8.72 17.74 -7.03
N ILE A 91 -7.95 18.80 -7.32
CA ILE A 91 -7.12 18.87 -8.53
C ILE A 91 -6.12 17.72 -8.57
N LEU A 92 -5.46 17.43 -7.46
CA LEU A 92 -4.49 16.33 -7.36
C LEU A 92 -5.15 14.96 -7.52
N ALA A 93 -6.32 14.75 -6.88
CA ALA A 93 -7.08 13.50 -7.00
C ALA A 93 -7.56 13.27 -8.44
N LEU A 94 -8.07 14.31 -9.11
CA LEU A 94 -8.50 14.25 -10.50
C LEU A 94 -7.31 14.03 -11.45
N GLY A 95 -6.18 14.70 -11.22
CA GLY A 95 -4.97 14.51 -12.00
C GLY A 95 -4.47 13.06 -11.92
N ARG A 96 -4.39 12.50 -10.70
CA ARG A 96 -4.04 11.09 -10.49
C ARG A 96 -5.03 10.16 -11.17
N TRP A 97 -6.33 10.38 -10.98
CA TRP A 97 -7.37 9.55 -11.60
C TRP A 97 -7.27 9.58 -13.12
N PHE A 98 -7.08 10.76 -13.72
CA PHE A 98 -6.91 10.92 -15.16
C PHE A 98 -5.67 10.20 -15.68
N THR A 99 -4.52 10.36 -15.02
CA THR A 99 -3.29 9.64 -15.39
C THR A 99 -3.48 8.13 -15.31
N LEU A 100 -3.97 7.60 -14.18
CA LEU A 100 -4.10 6.15 -14.01
C LEU A 100 -5.18 5.55 -14.93
N SER A 101 -6.24 6.28 -15.23
CA SER A 101 -7.29 5.83 -16.15
C SER A 101 -6.84 5.82 -17.61
N THR A 102 -5.85 6.63 -17.97
CA THR A 102 -5.32 6.72 -19.34
C THR A 102 -4.08 5.84 -19.56
N CYS A 103 -3.38 5.45 -18.48
CA CYS A 103 -2.28 4.50 -18.55
C CYS A 103 -2.76 3.07 -18.84
N LYS A 104 -1.94 2.30 -19.55
CA LYS A 104 -2.17 0.86 -19.73
C LYS A 104 -2.00 0.15 -18.39
N LYS A 105 -2.88 -0.80 -18.08
CA LYS A 105 -2.68 -1.71 -16.95
C LYS A 105 -1.43 -2.56 -17.21
N PRO A 106 -0.56 -2.78 -16.20
CA PRO A 106 0.52 -3.73 -16.33
C PRO A 106 -0.08 -5.13 -16.50
N VAL A 107 0.39 -5.87 -17.50
CA VAL A 107 -0.01 -7.26 -17.76
C VAL A 107 1.27 -8.09 -17.77
N TRP A 108 1.27 -9.19 -17.03
CA TRP A 108 2.39 -10.11 -17.05
C TRP A 108 2.42 -10.89 -18.37
N PRO A 109 3.59 -11.26 -18.90
CA PRO A 109 3.66 -12.15 -20.06
C PRO A 109 2.94 -13.47 -19.75
N SER A 110 2.30 -14.07 -20.76
CA SER A 110 1.54 -15.31 -20.60
C SER A 110 2.36 -16.49 -20.04
N SER A 111 3.67 -16.51 -20.28
CA SER A 111 4.57 -17.50 -19.67
C SER A 111 4.62 -17.38 -18.14
N VAL A 112 4.64 -16.16 -17.62
CA VAL A 112 4.65 -15.90 -16.18
C VAL A 112 3.28 -16.23 -15.58
N GLU A 113 2.20 -15.82 -16.23
CA GLU A 113 0.85 -16.13 -15.76
C GLU A 113 0.57 -17.64 -15.71
N ALA A 114 1.13 -18.41 -16.65
CA ALA A 114 1.00 -19.87 -16.68
C ALA A 114 1.80 -20.56 -15.57
N GLU A 115 2.95 -20.00 -15.18
CA GLU A 115 3.78 -20.52 -14.09
C GLU A 115 3.24 -20.10 -12.71
N CYS A 116 2.58 -18.94 -12.61
CA CYS A 116 2.06 -18.37 -11.36
C CYS A 116 0.56 -18.61 -11.16
N ILE A 117 0.03 -19.76 -11.62
CA ILE A 117 -1.37 -20.12 -11.38
C ILE A 117 -1.56 -20.40 -9.89
N VAL A 118 -2.31 -19.53 -9.21
CA VAL A 118 -2.69 -19.72 -7.81
C VAL A 118 -3.88 -20.68 -7.76
N ALA A 119 -3.81 -21.69 -6.89
CA ALA A 119 -4.92 -22.62 -6.68
C ALA A 119 -6.13 -21.87 -6.09
N SER A 120 -7.34 -22.14 -6.58
CA SER A 120 -8.55 -21.42 -6.14
C SER A 120 -8.87 -21.60 -4.66
N ASP A 121 -8.36 -22.67 -4.05
CA ASP A 121 -8.51 -23.05 -2.65
C ASP A 121 -7.25 -22.75 -1.82
N ASP A 122 -6.29 -22.01 -2.37
CA ASP A 122 -5.09 -21.63 -1.63
C ASP A 122 -5.48 -20.81 -0.38
N PRO A 123 -5.22 -21.34 0.83
CA PRO A 123 -5.63 -20.70 2.06
C PRO A 123 -4.94 -19.37 2.27
N MET A 124 -3.87 -19.05 1.52
CA MET A 124 -3.06 -17.84 1.61
C MET A 124 -3.55 -16.68 0.74
N ILE A 125 -4.56 -16.89 -0.13
CA ILE A 125 -5.15 -15.81 -0.92
C ILE A 125 -5.69 -14.71 0.00
N LEU A 126 -5.16 -13.50 -0.15
CA LEU A 126 -5.68 -12.30 0.50
C LEU A 126 -6.67 -11.60 -0.42
N GLN A 127 -7.78 -11.13 0.15
CA GLN A 127 -8.76 -10.37 -0.59
C GLN A 127 -8.26 -8.93 -0.80
N GLU A 128 -8.28 -8.47 -2.04
CA GLU A 128 -8.02 -7.06 -2.34
C GLU A 128 -9.24 -6.22 -1.90
N PRO A 129 -9.02 -5.12 -1.14
CA PRO A 129 -10.13 -4.23 -0.78
C PRO A 129 -10.61 -3.44 -2.01
N LYS A 130 -11.87 -3.04 -2.02
CA LYS A 130 -12.48 -2.13 -3.01
C LYS A 130 -11.93 -0.71 -2.89
N TYR A 131 -11.56 -0.32 -1.68
CA TYR A 131 -10.88 0.94 -1.42
C TYR A 131 -9.87 0.83 -0.29
N THR A 132 -8.84 1.68 -0.37
CA THR A 132 -7.81 1.79 0.67
C THR A 132 -8.47 2.02 2.04
N GLY A 133 -8.20 1.12 2.98
CA GLY A 133 -8.75 1.16 4.34
C GLY A 133 -10.13 0.51 4.54
N GLU A 134 -10.69 -0.23 3.58
CA GLU A 134 -11.98 -0.93 3.75
C GLU A 134 -12.00 -1.84 4.99
N PHE A 135 -10.95 -2.64 5.20
CA PHE A 135 -10.90 -3.57 6.34
C PHE A 135 -10.80 -2.86 7.70
N SER A 136 -10.34 -1.61 7.74
CA SER A 136 -10.32 -0.78 8.95
C SER A 136 -11.73 -0.33 9.40
N GLU A 137 -12.78 -0.63 8.64
CA GLU A 137 -14.16 -0.43 9.09
C GLU A 137 -14.59 -1.45 10.14
N ASP A 138 -13.92 -2.60 10.21
CA ASP A 138 -14.03 -3.52 11.34
C ASP A 138 -13.28 -2.94 12.54
N PRO A 139 -13.96 -2.67 13.68
CA PRO A 139 -13.31 -2.14 14.88
C PRO A 139 -12.14 -2.99 15.37
N ALA A 140 -12.20 -4.32 15.23
CA ALA A 140 -11.12 -5.20 15.67
C ALA A 140 -9.83 -4.99 14.85
N VAL A 141 -9.98 -4.83 13.53
CA VAL A 141 -8.86 -4.53 12.63
C VAL A 141 -8.33 -3.12 12.90
N ALA A 142 -9.22 -2.15 13.10
CA ALA A 142 -8.82 -0.77 13.42
C ALA A 142 -8.03 -0.67 14.73
N ASP A 143 -8.49 -1.33 15.79
CA ASP A 143 -7.82 -1.35 17.09
C ASP A 143 -6.45 -2.02 16.99
N ARG A 144 -6.35 -3.14 16.24
CA ARG A 144 -5.07 -3.81 15.98
C ARG A 144 -4.10 -2.93 15.21
N GLN A 145 -4.56 -2.25 14.16
CA GLN A 145 -3.73 -1.32 13.40
C GLN A 145 -3.22 -0.17 14.29
N PHE A 146 -4.07 0.38 15.15
CA PHE A 146 -3.68 1.41 16.10
C PHE A 146 -2.61 0.92 17.08
N GLU A 147 -2.79 -0.30 17.62
CA GLU A 147 -1.80 -0.94 18.49
C GLU A 147 -0.45 -1.07 17.77
N ARG A 148 -0.43 -1.64 16.56
CA ARG A 148 0.77 -1.82 15.73
C ARG A 148 1.48 -0.49 15.47
N HIS A 149 0.74 0.55 15.08
CA HIS A 149 1.30 1.89 14.90
C HIS A 149 1.83 2.51 16.19
N SER A 150 1.20 2.23 17.34
CA SER A 150 1.69 2.69 18.65
C SER A 150 3.00 2.00 19.03
N GLN A 151 3.13 0.71 18.74
CA GLN A 151 4.36 -0.06 18.98
C GLN A 151 5.50 0.47 18.10
N GLN A 152 5.25 0.62 16.79
CA GLN A 152 6.23 1.17 15.85
C GLN A 152 6.75 2.56 16.28
N ARG A 153 5.85 3.47 16.69
CA ARG A 153 6.25 4.80 17.19
C ARG A 153 7.11 4.76 18.45
N LYS A 154 6.90 3.80 19.35
CA LYS A 154 7.74 3.64 20.55
C LYS A 154 9.18 3.28 20.19
N TYR A 155 9.38 2.46 19.15
CA TYR A 155 10.70 2.07 18.67
C TYR A 155 11.39 3.12 17.80
N GLU A 156 10.67 4.15 17.32
CA GLU A 156 11.24 5.28 16.58
C GLU A 156 11.82 6.37 17.52
N ILE A 157 11.48 6.36 18.82
CA ILE A 157 11.87 7.40 19.80
C ILE A 157 13.04 6.96 20.71
N MET A 158 13.39 5.67 20.71
CA MET A 158 14.58 5.13 21.41
C MET A 158 15.79 5.10 20.50
#